data_AF-A0A2T2P0Q2-F1
#
_entry.id   AF-A0A2T2P0Q2-F1
#
_cell.length_a   1.000
_cell.length_b   1.000
_cell.length_c   1.000
_cell.angle_alpha   90.00
_cell.angle_beta   90.00
_cell.angle_gamma   90.00
#
_symmetry.space_group_name_H-M   'P 1'
#
loop_
_entity.id
_entity.type
_entity.pdbx_description
1 polymer ?
#
loop_
_entity_poly.entity_id
_entity_poly.type
_entity_poly.pdbx_seq_one_letter_code
_entity_poly.pdbx_strand_id
1 'polypeptide(L)'
;MRFFTIITALVSAAAVSARPTTGGVELAKRDINLLGDGRGATVWKQRNFVGTLEPNEKTAIPGNNYCANLDAVYGDWDKKIRSLTVEKGYKCSFYTVHNCVAKGHVLQLGSKDQGFSEPELEPQFDQTFQSAVCAKL
;
A
#
# COMPACT_ATOMS: atom_id res chain seq x y z
N MET A 1 -66.11 39.52 8.03
CA MET A 1 -65.39 38.38 8.65
C MET A 1 -65.51 37.17 7.77
N ARG A 2 -64.44 36.74 7.11
CA ARG A 2 -64.28 35.40 6.56
C ARG A 2 -62.79 35.19 6.27
N PHE A 3 -62.20 34.37 7.11
CA PHE A 3 -60.80 33.98 7.11
C PHE A 3 -60.54 33.01 5.95
N PHE A 4 -59.49 33.26 5.17
CA PHE A 4 -58.88 32.26 4.30
C PHE A 4 -57.38 32.21 4.61
N THR A 5 -57.03 31.34 5.54
CA THR A 5 -55.66 30.94 5.84
C THR A 5 -55.37 29.72 4.96
N ILE A 6 -54.48 29.85 3.97
CA ILE A 6 -53.97 28.69 3.22
C ILE A 6 -52.54 28.47 3.69
N ILE A 7 -52.37 27.44 4.51
CA ILE A 7 -51.09 26.92 4.98
C ILE A 7 -50.56 26.00 3.88
N THR A 8 -49.57 26.45 3.11
CA THR A 8 -48.85 25.58 2.17
C THR A 8 -47.72 24.90 2.93
N ALA A 9 -47.91 23.62 3.27
CA ALA A 9 -46.94 22.81 3.97
C ALA A 9 -45.67 22.58 3.12
N LEU A 10 -44.52 22.80 3.75
CA LEU A 10 -43.21 22.35 3.26
C LEU A 10 -43.24 20.84 3.06
N VAL A 11 -43.07 20.38 1.83
CA VAL A 11 -42.67 18.98 1.56
C VAL A 11 -41.15 18.95 1.49
N SER A 12 -40.53 18.63 2.63
CA SER A 12 -39.10 18.33 2.70
C SER A 12 -38.81 17.08 1.88
N ALA A 13 -38.24 17.25 0.69
CA ALA A 13 -37.66 16.17 -0.08
C ALA A 13 -36.37 15.72 0.63
N ALA A 14 -36.47 14.72 1.51
CA ALA A 14 -35.31 13.96 1.94
C ALA A 14 -34.85 13.11 0.74
N ALA A 15 -33.84 13.58 0.03
CA ALA A 15 -33.09 12.73 -0.88
C ALA A 15 -32.40 11.65 -0.05
N VAL A 16 -33.03 10.46 0.05
CA VAL A 16 -32.36 9.24 0.47
C VAL A 16 -31.35 8.94 -0.62
N SER A 17 -30.12 9.43 -0.43
CA SER A 17 -28.95 8.95 -1.16
C SER A 17 -28.72 7.51 -0.69
N ALA A 18 -29.35 6.58 -1.41
CA ALA A 18 -29.05 5.17 -1.30
C ALA A 18 -27.58 4.99 -1.65
N ARG A 19 -26.73 4.81 -0.63
CA ARG A 19 -25.36 4.32 -0.79
C ARG A 19 -25.43 3.04 -1.63
N PRO A 20 -24.74 2.96 -2.78
CA PRO A 20 -24.56 1.69 -3.46
C PRO A 20 -23.78 0.78 -2.50
N THR A 21 -24.47 -0.22 -1.96
CA THR A 21 -23.87 -1.33 -1.23
C THR A 21 -23.86 -2.50 -2.19
N THR A 22 -22.92 -2.52 -3.11
CA THR A 22 -22.66 -3.70 -3.94
C THR A 22 -21.30 -3.57 -4.59
N GLY A 23 -20.43 -4.53 -4.29
CA GLY A 23 -19.10 -4.61 -4.89
C GLY A 23 -17.98 -4.06 -4.01
N GLY A 24 -18.12 -4.13 -2.69
CA GLY A 24 -16.94 -4.44 -1.88
C GLY A 24 -16.43 -5.78 -2.39
N VAL A 25 -15.54 -5.76 -3.39
CA VAL A 25 -14.62 -6.85 -3.59
C VAL A 25 -13.85 -6.83 -2.28
N GLU A 26 -14.33 -7.64 -1.33
CA GLU A 26 -13.46 -8.35 -0.40
C GLU A 26 -12.47 -9.05 -1.33
N LEU A 27 -11.47 -8.27 -1.76
CA LEU A 27 -10.19 -8.75 -2.16
C LEU A 27 -9.83 -9.49 -0.91
N ALA A 28 -10.16 -10.78 -0.92
CA ALA A 28 -9.54 -11.77 -0.10
C ALA A 28 -8.15 -11.22 0.07
N LYS A 29 -7.83 -10.91 1.32
CA LYS A 29 -6.56 -11.21 1.93
C LYS A 29 -6.11 -12.49 1.23
N ARG A 30 -5.56 -12.32 0.02
CA ARG A 30 -4.97 -13.41 -0.73
C ARG A 30 -3.94 -13.78 0.28
N ASP A 31 -4.02 -15.00 0.77
CA ASP A 31 -2.92 -15.62 1.47
C ASP A 31 -1.77 -15.59 0.46
N ILE A 32 -1.13 -14.42 0.35
CA ILE A 32 0.22 -14.25 -0.11
C ILE A 32 0.90 -15.11 0.92
N ASN A 33 1.12 -16.37 0.58
CA ASN A 33 1.87 -17.29 1.40
C ASN A 33 3.18 -16.54 1.66
N LEU A 34 3.24 -15.97 2.86
CA LEU A 34 4.36 -15.31 3.47
C LEU A 34 5.38 -16.41 3.73
N LEU A 35 5.89 -16.96 2.63
CA LEU A 35 6.82 -18.07 2.59
C LEU A 35 8.04 -17.54 3.32
N GLY A 36 8.35 -18.14 4.47
CA GLY A 36 9.51 -17.81 5.29
C GLY A 36 10.83 -18.18 4.61
N ASP A 37 11.04 -17.72 3.39
CA ASP A 37 12.21 -17.94 2.53
C ASP A 37 13.33 -16.92 2.78
N GLY A 38 13.19 -16.08 3.80
CA GLY A 38 14.17 -15.06 4.19
C GLY A 38 13.93 -13.69 3.55
N ARG A 39 12.88 -13.52 2.72
CA ARG A 39 12.44 -12.19 2.29
C ARG A 39 11.83 -11.43 3.48
N GLY A 40 12.08 -10.13 3.56
CA GLY A 40 11.44 -9.23 4.51
C GLY A 40 10.24 -8.50 3.89
N ALA A 41 10.29 -8.24 2.58
CA ALA A 41 9.21 -7.63 1.83
C ALA A 41 9.17 -8.12 0.39
N THR A 42 8.01 -8.01 -0.25
CA THR A 42 7.87 -8.10 -1.71
C THR A 42 7.32 -6.77 -2.22
N VAL A 43 7.86 -6.27 -3.33
CA VAL A 43 7.48 -4.98 -3.93
C VAL A 43 7.09 -5.17 -5.40
N TRP A 44 6.16 -4.36 -5.88
CA TRP A 44 5.64 -4.42 -7.24
C TRP A 44 5.69 -3.06 -7.93
N LYS A 45 5.92 -3.07 -9.26
CA LYS A 45 5.86 -1.87 -10.11
C LYS A 45 4.43 -1.41 -10.39
N GLN A 46 3.42 -2.24 -10.15
CA GLN A 46 2.01 -1.91 -10.31
C GLN A 46 1.30 -1.81 -8.96
N ARG A 47 0.14 -1.13 -8.97
CA ARG A 47 -0.79 -1.14 -7.84
C ARG A 47 -1.48 -2.50 -7.73
N ASN A 48 -2.09 -2.76 -6.58
CA ASN A 48 -2.90 -3.95 -6.27
C ASN A 48 -2.15 -5.29 -6.46
N PHE A 49 -0.82 -5.30 -6.26
CA PHE A 49 0.03 -6.49 -6.37
C PHE A 49 -0.03 -7.16 -7.76
N VAL A 50 -0.33 -6.37 -8.80
CA VAL A 50 -0.35 -6.86 -10.19
C VAL A 50 1.09 -7.03 -10.66
N GLY A 51 1.40 -8.21 -11.21
CA GLY A 51 2.76 -8.57 -11.61
C GLY A 51 2.80 -10.07 -11.88
N THR A 52 2.22 -10.47 -13.00
CA THR A 52 1.86 -11.88 -13.23
C THR A 52 2.60 -12.54 -14.38
N LEU A 53 3.41 -11.84 -15.18
CA LEU A 53 3.98 -12.44 -16.40
C LEU A 53 5.45 -12.12 -16.68
N GLU A 54 5.99 -11.02 -16.16
CA GLU A 54 7.40 -10.67 -16.36
C GLU A 54 8.17 -10.72 -15.04
N PRO A 55 9.38 -11.33 -15.02
CA PRO A 55 10.21 -11.44 -13.81
C PRO A 55 10.63 -10.07 -13.23
N ASN A 56 10.44 -8.99 -13.99
CA ASN A 56 10.84 -7.62 -13.72
C ASN A 56 9.70 -6.73 -13.17
N GLU A 57 8.51 -7.28 -12.92
CA GLU A 57 7.36 -6.54 -12.37
C GLU A 57 7.23 -6.63 -10.84
N LYS A 58 7.92 -7.60 -10.21
CA LYS A 58 7.98 -7.78 -8.76
C LYS A 58 9.37 -8.21 -8.32
N THR A 59 9.82 -7.79 -7.14
CA THR A 59 11.07 -8.28 -6.54
C THR A 59 10.94 -8.45 -5.03
N ALA A 60 11.80 -9.27 -4.45
CA ALA A 60 11.85 -9.53 -3.02
C ALA A 60 12.99 -8.72 -2.38
N ILE A 61 12.70 -8.02 -1.29
CA ILE A 61 13.71 -7.34 -0.46
C ILE A 61 14.13 -8.31 0.65
N PRO A 62 15.42 -8.65 0.79
CA PRO A 62 15.87 -9.61 1.78
C PRO A 62 15.75 -9.04 3.20
N GLY A 63 15.38 -9.89 4.16
CA GLY A 63 15.23 -9.54 5.57
C GLY A 63 16.53 -9.62 6.37
N ASN A 64 17.67 -9.31 5.76
CA ASN A 64 19.02 -9.53 6.30
C ASN A 64 19.70 -8.26 6.84
N ASN A 65 18.93 -7.18 7.06
CA ASN A 65 19.41 -5.88 7.53
C ASN A 65 20.40 -5.18 6.58
N TYR A 66 20.46 -5.60 5.30
CA TYR A 66 21.23 -4.93 4.27
C TYR A 66 20.42 -3.79 3.65
N CYS A 67 21.07 -2.64 3.47
CA CYS A 67 20.48 -1.54 2.72
C CYS A 67 20.54 -1.84 1.22
N ALA A 68 19.40 -2.18 0.63
CA ALA A 68 19.28 -2.36 -0.80
C ALA A 68 19.02 -1.01 -1.48
N ASN A 69 19.98 -0.53 -2.27
CA ASN A 69 19.72 0.50 -3.27
C ASN A 69 18.99 -0.14 -4.46
N LEU A 70 17.76 0.30 -4.72
CA LEU A 70 16.85 -0.42 -5.59
C LEU A 70 17.38 -0.55 -7.02
N ASP A 71 17.95 0.51 -7.56
CA ASP A 71 18.51 0.49 -8.91
C ASP A 71 19.80 -0.33 -8.99
N ALA A 72 20.70 -0.15 -8.03
CA ALA A 72 21.99 -0.83 -8.04
C ALA A 72 21.88 -2.35 -7.84
N VAL A 73 20.89 -2.81 -7.07
CA VAL A 73 20.71 -4.23 -6.74
C VAL A 73 19.77 -4.93 -7.71
N TYR A 74 18.68 -4.26 -8.13
CA TYR A 74 17.62 -4.91 -8.90
C TYR A 74 17.46 -4.37 -10.33
N GLY A 75 18.05 -3.22 -10.67
CA GLY A 75 18.02 -2.59 -12.01
C GLY A 75 16.64 -2.06 -12.43
N ASP A 76 16.54 -0.79 -12.79
CA ASP A 76 15.25 -0.17 -13.19
C ASP A 76 14.15 -0.31 -12.11
N TRP A 77 14.56 -0.24 -10.84
CA TRP A 77 13.63 -0.22 -9.70
C TRP A 77 13.55 1.13 -8.99
N ASP A 78 14.41 2.09 -9.35
CA ASP A 78 14.34 3.45 -8.81
C ASP A 78 12.98 4.06 -9.11
N LYS A 79 12.27 4.49 -8.07
CA LYS A 79 10.99 5.19 -8.20
C LYS A 79 9.93 4.41 -8.99
N LYS A 80 10.01 3.07 -8.99
CA LYS A 80 9.02 2.24 -9.69
C LYS A 80 8.01 1.57 -8.77
N ILE A 81 8.27 1.49 -7.46
CA ILE A 81 7.41 0.76 -6.53
C ILE A 81 6.06 1.48 -6.37
N ARG A 82 4.97 0.72 -6.47
CA ARG A 82 3.59 1.22 -6.37
C ARG A 82 2.69 0.43 -5.41
N SER A 83 3.08 -0.80 -5.10
CA SER A 83 2.48 -1.60 -4.03
C SER A 83 3.54 -2.49 -3.39
N LEU A 84 3.31 -2.87 -2.13
CA LEU A 84 4.26 -3.69 -1.36
C LEU A 84 3.59 -4.52 -0.28
N THR A 85 4.32 -5.52 0.17
CA THR A 85 3.96 -6.36 1.31
C THR A 85 5.17 -6.50 2.22
N VAL A 86 4.93 -6.56 3.53
CA VAL A 86 5.97 -6.85 4.52
C VAL A 86 5.61 -8.14 5.24
N GLU A 87 6.58 -9.04 5.31
CA GLU A 87 6.42 -10.35 5.91
C GLU A 87 6.26 -10.25 7.43
N LYS A 88 5.46 -11.16 8.01
CA LYS A 88 5.35 -11.29 9.47
C LYS A 88 6.73 -11.57 10.07
N GLY A 89 7.04 -10.91 11.19
CA GLY A 89 8.32 -11.08 11.87
C GLY A 89 9.44 -10.21 11.31
N TYR A 90 9.13 -9.31 10.37
CA TYR A 90 10.09 -8.35 9.83
C TYR A 90 9.61 -6.91 10.02
N LYS A 91 10.58 -6.00 10.07
CA LYS A 91 10.40 -4.55 9.95
C LYS A 91 11.20 -4.05 8.77
N CYS A 92 10.52 -3.35 7.88
CA CYS A 92 11.11 -2.74 6.70
C CYS A 92 10.99 -1.22 6.77
N SER A 93 12.04 -0.54 6.33
CA SER A 93 12.03 0.91 6.09
C SER A 93 12.31 1.16 4.61
N PHE A 94 11.42 1.92 3.97
CA PHE A 94 11.53 2.33 2.57
C PHE A 94 11.81 3.83 2.52
N TYR A 95 12.85 4.22 1.79
CA TYR A 95 13.38 5.59 1.78
C TYR A 95 13.21 6.20 0.39
N THR A 96 12.84 7.48 0.35
CA THR A 96 12.79 8.27 -0.89
C THR A 96 14.16 8.77 -1.36
N VAL A 97 15.23 8.30 -0.73
CA VAL A 97 16.64 8.62 -1.03
C VAL A 97 17.45 7.35 -1.11
N HIS A 98 18.59 7.39 -1.80
CA HIS A 98 19.53 6.27 -1.85
C HIS A 98 20.22 6.01 -0.49
N ASN A 99 20.78 4.80 -0.35
CA ASN A 99 21.65 4.38 0.75
C ASN A 99 21.01 4.40 2.15
N CYS A 100 19.68 4.28 2.24
CA CYS A 100 18.94 4.19 3.50
C CYS A 100 19.28 5.30 4.51
N VAL A 101 19.64 6.48 3.99
CA VAL A 101 19.93 7.63 4.84
C VAL A 101 18.61 8.17 5.37
N ALA A 102 18.57 8.53 6.65
CA ALA A 102 17.40 9.16 7.28
C ALA A 102 17.23 10.63 6.83
N LYS A 103 17.13 10.86 5.52
CA LYS A 103 16.79 12.13 4.89
C LYS A 103 15.54 11.94 4.04
N GLY A 104 14.61 12.89 4.11
CA GLY A 104 13.35 12.82 3.38
C GLY A 104 12.29 11.95 4.07
N HIS A 105 11.33 11.47 3.29
CA HIS A 105 10.22 10.67 3.80
C HIS A 105 10.64 9.20 3.91
N VAL A 106 10.19 8.55 4.99
CA VAL A 106 10.46 7.13 5.24
C VAL A 106 9.14 6.46 5.60
N LEU A 107 8.82 5.39 4.89
CA LEU A 107 7.71 4.50 5.23
C LEU A 107 8.25 3.32 6.03
N GLN A 108 7.80 3.18 7.28
CA GLN A 108 8.16 2.06 8.14
C GLN A 108 6.97 1.15 8.35
N LEU A 109 7.15 -0.14 8.03
CA LEU A 109 6.10 -1.15 8.14
C LEU A 109 6.69 -2.42 8.75
N GLY A 110 5.93 -3.12 9.58
CA GLY A 110 6.38 -4.37 10.19
C GLY A 110 5.79 -4.66 11.56
N SER A 111 5.71 -5.95 11.90
CA SER A 111 5.24 -6.46 13.19
C SER A 111 5.76 -7.87 13.41
N LYS A 112 5.89 -8.27 14.69
CA LYS A 112 6.22 -9.65 15.07
C LYS A 112 5.11 -10.63 14.70
N ASP A 113 3.87 -10.17 14.76
CA ASP A 113 2.70 -11.06 14.81
C ASP A 113 1.88 -11.08 13.52
N GLN A 114 2.02 -10.07 12.67
CA GLN A 114 1.26 -9.89 11.43
C GLN A 114 2.12 -9.34 10.29
N GLY A 115 1.77 -9.72 9.05
CA GLY A 115 2.29 -9.08 7.84
C GLY A 115 1.50 -7.82 7.49
N PHE A 116 2.07 -6.99 6.61
CA PHE A 116 1.43 -5.79 6.08
C PHE A 116 1.28 -5.90 4.57
N SER A 117 0.26 -5.24 4.03
CA SER A 117 -0.02 -5.23 2.59
C SER A 117 -0.55 -3.85 2.23
N GLU A 118 0.21 -3.15 1.39
CA GLU A 118 -0.12 -1.83 0.86
C GLU A 118 -0.42 -1.98 -0.64
N PRO A 119 -1.69 -2.23 -1.03
CA PRO A 119 -2.07 -2.37 -2.43
C PRO A 119 -1.92 -1.06 -3.20
N GLU A 120 -1.95 0.07 -2.52
CA GLU A 120 -1.71 1.39 -3.08
C GLU A 120 -0.94 2.22 -2.06
N LEU A 121 0.17 2.82 -2.51
CA LEU A 121 0.97 3.70 -1.68
C LEU A 121 0.34 5.09 -1.62
N GLU A 122 0.49 5.77 -0.48
CA GLU A 122 0.13 7.18 -0.38
C GLU A 122 0.85 8.00 -1.45
N PRO A 123 0.29 9.12 -1.92
CA PRO A 123 0.88 9.92 -3.00
C PRO A 123 2.33 10.38 -2.75
N GLN A 124 2.73 10.55 -1.50
CA GLN A 124 4.11 10.90 -1.12
C GLN A 124 5.12 9.75 -1.28
N PHE A 125 4.62 8.51 -1.39
CA PHE A 125 5.41 7.27 -1.46
C PHE A 125 5.29 6.54 -2.80
N ASP A 126 4.17 6.69 -3.54
CA ASP A 126 3.99 6.09 -4.88
C ASP A 126 5.08 6.58 -5.83
N GLN A 127 5.88 5.64 -6.37
CA GLN A 127 6.97 5.96 -7.29
C GLN A 127 8.03 6.92 -6.73
N THR A 128 8.30 6.89 -5.43
CA THR A 128 9.37 7.73 -4.83
C THR A 128 10.49 6.95 -4.15
N PHE A 129 10.27 5.69 -3.80
CA PHE A 129 11.29 4.89 -3.12
C PHE A 129 12.53 4.62 -3.98
N GLN A 130 13.70 4.75 -3.35
CA GLN A 130 15.01 4.56 -3.98
C GLN A 130 15.89 3.55 -3.23
N SER A 131 15.63 3.33 -1.94
CA SER A 131 16.30 2.30 -1.15
C SER A 131 15.37 1.69 -0.10
N ALA A 132 15.69 0.47 0.33
CA ALA A 132 14.95 -0.24 1.35
C ALA A 132 15.87 -1.08 2.23
N VAL A 133 15.51 -1.24 3.49
CA VAL A 133 16.16 -2.18 4.43
C VAL A 133 15.09 -2.94 5.18
N CYS A 134 15.26 -4.24 5.32
CA CYS A 134 14.38 -5.09 6.12
C CYS A 134 15.20 -5.86 7.15
N ALA A 135 14.73 -5.91 8.38
CA ALA A 135 15.35 -6.64 9.48
C ALA A 135 14.31 -7.51 10.19
N LYS A 136 14.74 -8.66 10.70
CA LYS A 136 13.91 -9.53 11.53
C LYS A 136 13.64 -8.86 12.90
N LEU A 137 12.42 -8.98 13.41
CA LEU A 137 11.97 -8.43 14.69
C LEU A 137 12.10 -9.41 15.86
#